data_AF-K9E061-F1
#
_entry.id   AF-K9E061-F1
#
_cell.length_a   1.000
_cell.length_b   1.000
_cell.length_c   1.000
_cell.angle_alpha   90.00
_cell.angle_beta   90.00
_cell.angle_gamma   90.00
#
_symmetry.space_group_name_H-M   'P 1'
#
loop_
_entity.id
_entity.type
_entity.pdbx_description
1 polymer ?
#
loop_
_entity_poly.entity_id
_entity_poly.type
_entity_poly.pdbx_seq_one_letter_code
_entity_poly.pdbx_strand_id
1 'polypeptide(L)'
;MCEYAEIENIKLSNGKTIKQVNEEVSKEVERIYLEGWSKGIAIPYRDNKGNIHLANPDGSEDLVEFNRKERSYKILSRVADKGKGRYAYLLIELNKLL
;
A
#
# COMPACT_ATOMS: atom_id res chain seq x y z
N MET A 1 19.96 1.79 -23.43
CA MET A 1 18.86 1.73 -22.43
C MET A 1 18.73 3.12 -21.86
N CYS A 2 17.53 3.70 -21.80
CA CYS A 2 17.35 4.95 -21.06
C CYS A 2 17.59 4.70 -19.58
N GLU A 3 18.19 5.68 -18.92
CA GLU A 3 18.27 5.68 -17.46
C GLU A 3 16.88 5.92 -16.86
N TYR A 4 16.63 5.41 -15.66
CA TYR A 4 15.35 5.60 -14.99
C TYR A 4 15.00 7.09 -14.79
N ALA A 5 16.01 7.92 -14.51
CA ALA A 5 15.86 9.36 -14.41
C ALA A 5 15.42 10.02 -15.75
N GLU A 6 15.83 9.47 -16.89
CA GLU A 6 15.38 9.94 -18.19
C GLU A 6 13.91 9.56 -18.43
N ILE A 7 13.52 8.35 -18.01
CA ILE A 7 12.14 7.86 -18.09
C ILE A 7 11.20 8.72 -17.23
N GLU A 8 11.60 9.04 -16.00
CA GLU A 8 10.80 9.86 -15.07
C GLU A 8 10.42 11.23 -15.64
N ASN A 9 11.25 11.79 -16.53
CA ASN A 9 11.04 13.09 -17.15
C ASN A 9 10.22 13.02 -18.45
N ILE A 10 9.88 11.83 -18.96
CA ILE A 10 9.03 11.67 -20.14
C ILE A 10 7.65 12.27 -19.86
N LYS A 11 7.20 13.20 -20.73
CA LYS A 11 5.84 13.72 -20.71
C LYS A 11 4.87 12.75 -21.39
N LEU A 12 3.77 12.48 -20.71
CA LEU A 12 2.64 11.71 -21.21
C LEU A 12 1.65 12.63 -21.94
N SER A 13 0.67 12.04 -22.63
CA SER A 13 -0.36 12.78 -23.38
C SER A 13 -1.23 13.70 -22.52
N ASN A 14 -1.30 13.44 -21.20
CA ASN A 14 -1.98 14.28 -20.23
C ASN A 14 -1.15 15.52 -19.79
N GLY A 15 0.02 15.74 -20.39
CA GLY A 15 0.91 16.87 -20.11
C GLY A 15 1.80 16.70 -18.87
N LYS A 16 1.60 15.64 -18.08
CA LYS A 16 2.37 15.33 -16.87
C LYS A 16 3.57 14.46 -17.20
N THR A 17 4.61 14.54 -16.38
CA THR A 17 5.73 13.58 -16.46
C THR A 17 5.37 12.25 -15.81
N ILE A 18 6.08 11.18 -16.14
CA ILE A 18 5.95 9.88 -15.47
C ILE A 18 6.13 10.04 -13.96
N LYS A 19 7.11 10.83 -13.52
CA LYS A 19 7.32 11.14 -12.10
C LYS A 19 6.09 11.76 -11.45
N GLN A 20 5.50 12.78 -12.07
CA GLN A 20 4.30 13.45 -11.53
C GLN A 20 3.12 12.47 -11.41
N VAL A 21 2.92 11.62 -12.41
CA VAL A 21 1.87 10.59 -12.36
C VAL A 21 2.15 9.59 -11.24
N ASN A 22 3.38 9.11 -11.09
CA ASN A 22 3.74 8.19 -10.00
C ASN A 22 3.53 8.82 -8.62
N GLU A 23 3.89 10.09 -8.43
CA GLU A 23 3.66 10.83 -7.19
C GLU A 23 2.16 10.99 -6.88
N GLU A 24 1.34 11.29 -7.89
CA GLU A 24 -0.12 11.38 -7.73
C GLU A 24 -0.75 10.03 -7.40
N VAL A 25 -0.34 8.97 -8.10
CA VAL A 25 -0.79 7.60 -7.81
C VAL A 25 -0.37 7.18 -6.41
N SER A 26 0.85 7.50 -5.97
CA SER A 26 1.31 7.19 -4.62
C SER A 26 0.41 7.85 -3.56
N LYS A 27 0.10 9.15 -3.72
CA LYS A 27 -0.80 9.88 -2.80
C LYS A 27 -2.22 9.30 -2.79
N GLU A 28 -2.71 8.89 -3.95
CA GLU A 28 -4.01 8.24 -4.09
C GLU A 28 -4.06 6.92 -3.30
N VAL A 29 -3.03 6.08 -3.47
CA VAL A 29 -2.90 4.82 -2.75
C VAL A 29 -2.84 5.07 -1.24
N GLU A 30 -2.01 6.01 -0.78
CA GLU A 30 -1.92 6.36 0.64
C GLU A 30 -3.28 6.81 1.21
N ARG A 31 -4.04 7.61 0.45
CA ARG A 31 -5.39 8.02 0.86
C ARG A 31 -6.34 6.82 1.00
N ILE A 32 -6.30 5.85 0.08
CA ILE A 32 -7.11 4.63 0.16
C ILE A 32 -6.77 3.83 1.42
N TYR A 33 -5.49 3.74 1.79
CA TYR A 33 -5.05 3.07 3.03
C TYR A 33 -5.61 3.78 4.26
N LEU A 34 -5.45 5.12 4.34
CA LEU A 34 -5.96 5.91 5.45
C LEU A 34 -7.48 5.79 5.60
N GLU A 35 -8.22 5.86 4.49
CA GLU A 35 -9.67 5.70 4.50
C GLU A 35 -10.08 4.30 4.98
N GLY A 36 -9.44 3.25 4.48
CA GLY A 36 -9.70 1.88 4.91
C GLY A 36 -9.40 1.68 6.40
N TRP A 37 -8.25 2.16 6.87
CA TRP A 37 -7.84 2.04 8.27
C TRP A 37 -8.75 2.82 9.23
N SER A 38 -9.26 3.98 8.83
CA SER A 38 -10.25 4.72 9.62
C SER A 38 -11.55 3.93 9.86
N LYS A 39 -11.85 2.96 8.98
CA LYS A 39 -13.00 2.05 9.07
C LYS A 39 -12.63 0.68 9.65
N GLY A 40 -11.41 0.50 10.15
CA GLY A 40 -10.91 -0.77 10.70
C GLY A 40 -10.62 -1.85 9.65
N ILE A 41 -10.48 -1.49 8.37
CA ILE A 41 -10.28 -2.44 7.27
C ILE A 41 -8.78 -2.64 7.02
N ALA A 42 -8.31 -3.88 7.09
CA ALA A 42 -6.95 -4.22 6.66
C ALA A 42 -6.86 -4.24 5.12
N ILE A 43 -5.79 -3.64 4.57
CA ILE A 43 -5.63 -3.49 3.12
C ILE A 43 -4.66 -4.55 2.57
N PRO A 44 -5.08 -5.36 1.59
CA PRO A 44 -4.19 -6.35 0.99
C PRO A 44 -3.20 -5.71 0.01
N TYR A 45 -1.94 -6.11 0.06
CA TYR A 45 -0.94 -5.81 -0.98
C TYR A 45 -0.09 -7.03 -1.32
N ARG A 46 0.56 -6.98 -2.48
CA ARG A 46 1.48 -8.04 -2.92
C ARG A 46 2.93 -7.60 -2.80
N ASP A 47 3.79 -8.50 -2.33
CA ASP A 47 5.23 -8.32 -2.42
C ASP A 47 5.77 -8.73 -3.81
N ASN A 48 7.08 -8.52 -4.03
CA ASN A 48 7.74 -8.83 -5.29
C ASN A 48 7.79 -10.33 -5.61
N LYS A 49 7.51 -11.20 -4.62
CA LYS A 49 7.43 -12.66 -4.79
C LYS A 49 5.98 -13.12 -5.01
N GLY A 50 5.03 -12.19 -5.00
CA GLY A 50 3.60 -12.46 -5.20
C GLY A 50 2.84 -12.87 -3.95
N ASN A 51 3.48 -12.90 -2.77
CA ASN A 51 2.80 -13.19 -1.51
C ASN A 51 1.85 -12.04 -1.16
N ILE A 52 0.75 -12.36 -0.50
CA ILE A 52 -0.25 -11.37 -0.08
C ILE A 52 -0.03 -11.06 1.40
N HIS A 53 0.01 -9.78 1.72
CA HIS A 53 0.09 -9.26 3.07
C HIS A 53 -1.14 -8.41 3.35
N LEU A 54 -1.64 -8.44 4.58
CA LEU A 54 -2.63 -7.49 5.08
C LEU A 54 -1.89 -6.41 5.87
N ALA A 55 -2.01 -5.17 5.40
CA ALA A 55 -1.58 -3.99 6.15
C ALA A 55 -2.71 -3.59 7.10
N ASN A 56 -2.51 -3.85 8.40
CA ASN A 56 -3.54 -3.67 9.41
C ASN A 56 -3.62 -2.20 9.89
N PRO A 57 -4.79 -1.75 10.40
CA PRO A 57 -4.97 -0.37 10.86
C PRO A 57 -4.05 0.08 12.01
N ASP A 58 -3.49 -0.85 12.77
CA ASP A 58 -2.51 -0.56 13.82
C ASP A 58 -1.07 -0.51 13.27
N GLY A 59 -0.89 -0.61 11.95
CA GLY A 59 0.40 -0.66 11.28
C GLY A 59 1.17 -1.96 11.49
N SER A 60 0.53 -3.03 12.00
CA SER A 60 1.07 -4.39 11.92
C SER A 60 0.85 -4.99 10.52
N GLU A 61 1.56 -6.08 10.21
CA GLU A 61 1.39 -6.78 8.94
C GLU A 61 1.29 -8.28 9.13
N ASP A 62 0.32 -8.88 8.44
CA ASP A 62 0.09 -10.31 8.41
C ASP A 62 0.33 -10.88 7.02
N LEU A 63 1.15 -11.92 6.92
CA LEU A 63 1.23 -12.75 5.72
C LEU A 63 -0.03 -13.63 5.67
N VAL A 64 -0.70 -13.64 4.53
CA VAL A 64 -1.98 -14.34 4.38
C VAL A 64 -2.05 -15.19 3.12
N GLU A 65 -2.87 -16.23 3.21
CA GLU A 65 -3.39 -16.97 2.06
C GLU A 65 -4.80 -16.46 1.73
N PHE A 66 -5.07 -16.19 0.45
CA PHE A 66 -6.41 -15.80 -0.01
C PHE A 66 -7.19 -17.03 -0.51
N ASN A 67 -8.22 -17.43 0.24
CA ASN A 67 -9.16 -18.45 -0.20
C ASN A 67 -10.17 -17.84 -1.17
N ARG A 68 -10.01 -18.13 -2.45
CA ARG A 68 -10.90 -17.61 -3.51
C ARG A 68 -12.34 -18.10 -3.41
N LYS A 69 -12.57 -19.32 -2.92
CA LYS A 69 -13.91 -19.93 -2.84
C LYS A 69 -14.76 -19.22 -1.78
N GLU A 70 -14.14 -18.94 -0.64
CA GLU A 70 -14.79 -18.27 0.48
C GLU A 70 -14.65 -16.75 0.44
N ARG A 71 -13.80 -16.23 -0.46
CA ARG A 71 -13.42 -14.82 -0.54
C ARG A 71 -12.88 -14.31 0.80
N SER A 72 -12.11 -15.14 1.49
CA SER A 72 -11.58 -14.91 2.84
C SER A 72 -10.06 -14.96 2.85
N TYR A 73 -9.46 -14.31 3.85
CA TYR A 73 -8.04 -14.38 4.13
C TYR A 73 -7.79 -15.29 5.33
N LYS A 74 -6.81 -16.18 5.20
CA LYS A 74 -6.28 -16.97 6.31
C LYS A 74 -4.90 -16.43 6.69
N ILE A 75 -4.75 -16.04 7.95
CA ILE A 75 -3.46 -15.58 8.48
C ILE A 75 -2.51 -16.76 8.57
N LEU A 76 -1.33 -16.63 7.95
CA LEU A 76 -0.24 -17.59 8.01
C LEU A 76 0.74 -17.22 9.13
N SER A 77 1.12 -15.94 9.21
CA SER A 77 2.00 -15.42 10.26
C SER A 77 1.92 -13.89 10.37
N ARG A 78 2.29 -13.37 11.54
CA ARG A 78 2.61 -11.95 11.70
C ARG A 78 4.02 -11.69 11.22
N VAL A 79 4.18 -10.79 10.25
CA VAL A 79 5.49 -10.44 9.68
C VAL A 79 6.01 -9.09 10.18
N ALA A 80 5.14 -8.25 10.73
CA ALA A 80 5.53 -7.05 11.45
C ALA A 80 4.59 -6.78 12.63
N ASP A 81 5.17 -6.38 13.76
CA ASP A 81 4.40 -5.93 14.93
C ASP A 81 3.69 -4.60 14.66
N LYS A 82 2.79 -4.23 15.57
CA LYS A 82 2.14 -2.92 15.61
C LYS A 82 3.13 -1.78 15.38
N GLY A 83 2.81 -0.90 14.43
CA GLY A 83 3.62 0.26 14.06
C GLY A 83 4.94 -0.05 13.35
N LYS A 84 5.21 -1.30 12.96
CA LYS A 84 6.46 -1.71 12.30
C LYS A 84 6.27 -2.20 10.86
N GLY A 85 5.04 -2.24 10.36
CA GLY A 85 4.72 -2.62 8.99
C GLY A 85 5.20 -1.62 7.95
N ARG A 86 5.27 -2.05 6.69
CA ARG A 86 5.70 -1.25 5.54
C ARG A 86 4.97 0.09 5.43
N TYR A 87 3.66 0.10 5.70
CA TYR A 87 2.83 1.31 5.62
C TYR A 87 2.61 2.01 6.97
N ALA A 88 3.29 1.57 8.04
CA ALA A 88 3.11 2.15 9.37
C ALA A 88 3.48 3.64 9.46
N TYR A 89 4.28 4.16 8.52
CA TYR A 89 4.56 5.59 8.42
C TYR A 89 3.30 6.45 8.22
N LEU A 90 2.22 5.87 7.67
CA LEU A 90 0.93 6.54 7.49
C LEU A 90 0.13 6.71 8.79
N LEU A 91 0.51 6.01 9.88
CA LEU A 91 -0.19 6.14 11.16
C LEU A 91 -0.17 7.57 11.71
N ILE A 92 0.88 8.33 11.41
CA ILE A 92 0.98 9.75 11.80
C ILE A 92 -0.15 10.56 11.18
N GLU A 93 -0.49 10.30 9.92
CA GLU A 93 -1.58 10.97 9.21
C GLU A 93 -2.94 10.44 9.66
N LEU A 94 -3.08 9.13 9.90
CA LEU A 94 -4.31 8.54 10.42
C LEU A 94 -4.71 9.16 11.77
N ASN A 95 -3.75 9.37 12.67
CA ASN A 95 -4.00 9.97 13.99
C ASN A 95 -4.47 11.43 13.92
N LYS A 96 -4.32 12.13 12.80
CA LYS A 96 -4.85 13.49 12.61
C LYS A 96 -6.31 13.48 12.14
N LEU A 97 -6.81 12.34 11.65
CA LEU A 97 -8.14 12.18 11.10
C LEU A 97 -9.17 11.64 12.11
N LEU A 98 -8.70 11.13 13.25
CA LEU A 98 -9.48 10.61 14.38
C LEU A 98 -9.64 11.68 15.47
#